data_AF-A0A1E7FLD0-F1
#
_entry.id   AF-A0A1E7FLD0-F1
#
_cell.length_a   1.000
_cell.length_b   1.000
_cell.length_c   1.000
_cell.angle_alpha   90.00
_cell.angle_beta   90.00
_cell.angle_gamma   90.00
#
_symmetry.space_group_name_H-M   'P 1'
#
loop_
_entity.id
_entity.type
_entity.pdbx_description
1 polymer ?
#
loop_
_entity_poly.entity_id
_entity_poly.type
_entity_poly.pdbx_seq_one_letter_code
_entity_poly.pdbx_strand_id
1 'polypeptide(L)'
;MFSSSFVRSSGARIASRAARFESTAANAKASSGGSGGGFAMPLALISLGAAGYVYNDCQSKVGAMENQIDSLQLELSGKTNSAFVFIKPHACKGEPGKVEGLVEGKFKASGIRVTGKGEISAEQIDKNLFIDTHYGAIASKAVKLQPSELNVPDKGKKQFQAAFGESWDSAIAAGKVYNAKDGAEKLGLDSEGVNAEWSKLTSGKNLIKFGGGFYCGKVKDIYIMNGFYMSMRAAYCNPGEKIQWYTVSWPTDTLSWEDFRGDVLGATNPTAAPKGSIRRAILDEYKNLGLATKPNTGDNGVHASASPFEALAERVNWLGKSVEDDSFGKGLLAAGIPKELISKWSGDAQVSVKGETKDGQTMSVFDTLEDLNADTILDKVTKISK
;
A
#
# COMPACT_ATOMS: atom_id res chain seq x y z
N MET A 1 -15.96 -17.23 15.73
CA MET A 1 -14.99 -17.83 16.67
C MET A 1 -14.71 -19.26 16.24
N PHE A 2 -13.66 -19.50 15.48
CA PHE A 2 -13.05 -20.84 15.37
C PHE A 2 -11.58 -20.67 15.69
N SER A 3 -11.16 -21.32 16.77
CA SER A 3 -9.93 -21.10 17.50
C SER A 3 -8.73 -21.74 16.79
N SER A 4 -7.63 -20.99 16.71
CA SER A 4 -6.29 -21.36 16.21
C SER A 4 -5.55 -22.38 17.09
N SER A 5 -6.26 -23.19 17.88
CA SER A 5 -5.70 -24.03 18.93
C SER A 5 -5.24 -25.42 18.46
N PHE A 6 -5.56 -25.83 17.23
CA PHE A 6 -5.23 -27.19 16.75
C PHE A 6 -3.79 -27.34 16.22
N VAL A 7 -3.16 -26.26 15.74
CA VAL A 7 -1.80 -26.34 15.16
C VAL A 7 -0.73 -26.24 16.25
N ARG A 8 -0.93 -25.42 17.29
CA ARG A 8 0.02 -25.31 18.41
C ARG A 8 0.06 -26.53 19.32
N SER A 9 -1.05 -27.28 19.48
CA SER A 9 -1.03 -28.49 20.33
C SER A 9 -0.26 -29.66 19.72
N SER A 10 -0.12 -29.67 18.40
CA SER A 10 0.53 -30.76 17.65
C SER A 10 2.05 -30.65 17.74
N GLY A 11 2.61 -29.45 17.59
CA GLY A 11 4.06 -29.21 17.73
C GLY A 11 4.59 -29.49 19.15
N ALA A 12 3.84 -29.09 20.18
CA ALA A 12 4.23 -29.33 21.58
C ALA A 12 4.21 -30.83 21.97
N ARG A 13 3.24 -31.61 21.44
CA ARG A 13 3.16 -33.07 21.66
C ARG A 13 4.25 -33.85 20.92
N ILE A 14 4.74 -33.33 19.80
CA ILE A 14 5.84 -33.93 19.02
C ILE A 14 7.17 -33.67 19.72
N ALA A 15 7.41 -32.44 20.19
CA ALA A 15 8.61 -32.08 20.95
C ALA A 15 8.73 -32.88 22.26
N SER A 16 7.62 -33.08 23.00
CA SER A 16 7.64 -33.87 24.25
C SER A 16 7.86 -35.36 24.03
N ARG A 17 7.54 -35.89 22.84
CA ARG A 17 7.82 -37.30 22.47
C ARG A 17 9.28 -37.49 22.04
N ALA A 18 9.87 -36.52 21.34
CA ALA A 18 11.28 -36.56 20.95
C ALA A 18 12.19 -36.54 22.19
N ALA A 19 11.92 -35.68 23.18
CA ALA A 19 12.69 -35.63 24.43
C ALA A 19 12.61 -36.93 25.26
N ARG A 20 11.51 -37.68 25.18
CA ARG A 20 11.38 -39.00 25.83
C ARG A 20 12.22 -40.08 25.14
N PHE A 21 12.46 -39.99 23.83
CA PHE A 21 13.27 -40.94 23.10
C PHE A 21 14.77 -40.78 23.38
N GLU A 22 15.23 -39.54 23.55
CA GLU A 22 16.62 -39.25 23.94
C GLU A 22 16.96 -39.79 25.34
N SER A 23 16.03 -39.73 26.30
CA SER A 23 16.28 -40.24 27.65
C SER A 23 16.35 -41.77 27.73
N THR A 24 15.67 -42.50 26.84
CA THR A 24 15.73 -43.96 26.78
C THR A 24 16.99 -44.49 26.10
N ALA A 25 17.59 -43.73 25.17
CA ALA A 25 18.82 -44.14 24.49
C ALA A 25 20.08 -44.03 25.38
N ALA A 26 20.06 -43.13 26.38
CA ALA A 26 21.20 -42.92 27.28
C ALA A 26 21.42 -44.04 28.31
N ASN A 27 20.43 -44.92 28.56
CA ASN A 27 20.50 -45.97 29.58
C ASN A 27 20.90 -47.36 29.07
N ALA A 28 21.21 -47.51 27.78
CA ALA A 28 21.64 -48.79 27.22
C ALA A 28 23.18 -48.88 27.15
N LYS A 29 23.86 -48.98 28.29
CA LYS A 29 25.26 -49.42 28.34
C LYS A 29 25.51 -50.40 29.49
N ALA A 30 26.19 -51.48 29.12
CA ALA A 30 26.94 -52.44 29.92
C ALA A 30 26.19 -53.68 30.49
N SER A 31 26.16 -54.74 29.68
CA SER A 31 26.65 -56.05 30.16
C SER A 31 27.32 -56.80 29.02
N SER A 32 28.66 -56.89 29.08
CA SER A 32 29.51 -57.60 28.13
C SER A 32 29.80 -59.02 28.61
N GLY A 33 29.60 -60.02 27.75
CA GLY A 33 30.16 -61.36 27.93
C GLY A 33 29.85 -62.26 26.74
N GLY A 34 30.87 -62.76 26.05
CA GLY A 34 30.75 -63.88 25.12
C GLY A 34 31.30 -63.62 23.72
N SER A 35 32.40 -64.32 23.42
CA SER A 35 33.12 -64.44 22.15
C SER A 35 32.28 -64.99 20.99
N GLY A 36 32.46 -64.45 19.77
CA GLY A 36 31.98 -65.08 18.53
C GLY A 36 31.94 -64.11 17.36
N GLY A 37 32.65 -64.42 16.28
CA GLY A 37 32.74 -63.58 15.08
C GLY A 37 31.39 -63.26 14.44
N GLY A 38 31.25 -62.01 14.01
CA GLY A 38 30.12 -61.50 13.25
C GLY A 38 30.04 -59.99 13.42
N PHE A 39 30.11 -59.23 12.33
CA PHE A 39 29.83 -57.79 12.30
C PHE A 39 28.33 -57.57 12.60
N ALA A 40 27.90 -57.78 13.84
CA ALA A 40 26.58 -57.41 14.32
C ALA A 40 26.67 -55.96 14.81
N MET A 41 26.54 -55.00 13.88
CA MET A 41 26.12 -53.66 14.27
C MET A 41 24.85 -53.81 15.13
N PRO A 42 24.82 -53.29 16.37
CA PRO A 42 23.65 -53.38 17.22
C PRO A 42 22.43 -52.89 16.44
N LEU A 43 21.35 -53.68 16.39
CA LEU A 43 20.10 -53.33 15.69
C LEU A 43 19.63 -51.90 15.99
N ALA A 44 19.91 -51.42 17.21
CA ALA A 44 19.67 -50.06 17.66
C ALA A 44 20.39 -48.98 16.82
N LEU A 45 21.66 -49.18 16.46
CA LEU A 45 22.43 -48.23 15.63
C LEU A 45 21.93 -48.20 14.18
N ILE A 46 21.55 -49.36 13.64
CA ILE A 46 20.92 -49.45 12.31
C ILE A 46 19.55 -48.75 12.31
N SER A 47 18.77 -48.92 13.38
CA SER A 47 17.45 -48.28 13.53
C SER A 47 17.52 -46.76 13.68
N LEU A 48 18.54 -46.23 14.39
CA LEU A 48 18.79 -44.79 14.50
C LEU A 48 19.26 -44.19 13.17
N GLY A 49 20.13 -44.91 12.43
CA GLY A 49 20.56 -44.50 11.09
C GLY A 49 19.40 -44.44 10.09
N ALA A 50 18.53 -45.45 10.11
CA ALA A 50 17.32 -45.47 9.29
C ALA A 50 16.34 -44.36 9.67
N ALA A 51 16.11 -44.11 10.96
CA ALA A 51 15.27 -43.01 11.43
C ALA A 51 15.85 -41.64 11.04
N GLY A 52 17.16 -41.44 11.17
CA GLY A 52 17.85 -40.23 10.73
C GLY A 52 17.78 -40.00 9.22
N TYR A 53 17.92 -41.08 8.43
CA TYR A 53 17.74 -41.01 6.97
C TYR A 53 16.31 -40.63 6.60
N VAL A 54 15.30 -41.28 7.18
CA VAL A 54 13.88 -40.97 6.93
C VAL A 54 13.57 -39.53 7.36
N TYR A 55 14.09 -39.07 8.49
CA TYR A 55 13.93 -37.69 8.93
C TYR A 55 14.52 -36.69 7.92
N ASN A 56 15.76 -36.90 7.48
CA ASN A 56 16.42 -36.03 6.51
C ASN A 56 15.73 -36.05 5.13
N ASP A 57 15.28 -37.22 4.65
CA ASP A 57 14.50 -37.37 3.43
C ASP A 57 13.16 -36.64 3.53
N CYS A 58 12.45 -36.78 4.65
CA CYS A 58 11.22 -36.03 4.92
C CYS A 58 11.47 -34.52 4.92
N GLN A 59 12.53 -34.04 5.59
CA GLN A 59 12.85 -32.60 5.63
C GLN A 59 13.20 -32.06 4.24
N SER A 60 13.95 -32.81 3.44
CA SER A 60 14.25 -32.46 2.04
C SER A 60 12.99 -32.36 1.20
N LYS A 61 12.07 -33.33 1.31
CA LYS A 61 10.78 -33.32 0.61
C LYS A 61 9.88 -32.18 1.06
N VAL A 62 9.85 -31.86 2.35
CA VAL A 62 9.12 -30.70 2.88
C VAL A 62 9.67 -29.41 2.27
N GLY A 63 10.99 -29.20 2.30
CA GLY A 63 11.60 -28.01 1.69
C GLY A 63 11.35 -27.92 0.17
N ALA A 64 11.35 -29.04 -0.55
CA ALA A 64 11.01 -29.06 -1.97
C ALA A 64 9.54 -28.66 -2.23
N MET A 65 8.60 -29.15 -1.40
CA MET A 65 7.19 -28.76 -1.48
C MET A 65 6.98 -27.28 -1.13
N GLU A 66 7.68 -26.77 -0.11
CA GLU A 66 7.65 -25.34 0.26
C GLU A 66 8.10 -24.47 -0.91
N ASN A 67 9.22 -24.79 -1.55
CA ASN A 67 9.70 -24.08 -2.75
C ASN A 67 8.69 -24.14 -3.91
N GLN A 68 8.01 -25.27 -4.09
CA GLN A 68 6.99 -25.41 -5.13
C GLN A 68 5.75 -24.56 -4.83
N ILE A 69 5.32 -24.51 -3.56
CA ILE A 69 4.21 -23.64 -3.11
C ILE A 69 4.57 -22.17 -3.37
N ASP A 70 5.78 -21.75 -3.00
CA ASP A 70 6.24 -20.37 -3.21
C ASP A 70 6.30 -20.02 -4.71
N SER A 71 6.79 -20.92 -5.56
CA SER A 71 6.82 -20.72 -7.01
C SER A 71 5.41 -20.58 -7.60
N LEU A 72 4.45 -21.42 -7.19
CA LEU A 72 3.05 -21.31 -7.65
C LEU A 72 2.38 -20.05 -7.13
N GLN A 73 2.70 -19.65 -5.90
CA GLN A 73 2.19 -18.42 -5.30
C GLN A 73 2.72 -17.18 -6.05
N LEU A 74 4.01 -17.15 -6.40
CA LEU A 74 4.60 -16.10 -7.23
C LEU A 74 3.92 -16.01 -8.60
N GLU A 75 3.72 -17.15 -9.26
CA GLU A 75 3.05 -17.20 -10.56
C GLU A 75 1.61 -16.68 -10.46
N LEU A 76 0.84 -17.15 -9.47
CA LEU A 76 -0.55 -16.73 -9.26
C LEU A 76 -0.65 -15.22 -8.96
N SER A 77 0.21 -14.72 -8.06
CA SER A 77 0.26 -13.30 -7.70
C SER A 77 0.72 -12.43 -8.86
N GLY A 78 1.69 -12.90 -9.64
CA GLY A 78 2.23 -12.17 -10.79
C GLY A 78 1.27 -12.11 -11.98
N LYS A 79 0.43 -13.12 -12.17
CA LYS A 79 -0.56 -13.17 -13.26
C LYS A 79 -1.89 -12.46 -12.95
N THR A 80 -2.04 -11.90 -11.75
CA THR A 80 -3.29 -11.27 -11.30
C THR A 80 -3.07 -9.86 -10.79
N ASN A 81 -3.59 -8.87 -11.49
CA ASN A 81 -3.74 -7.52 -10.95
C ASN A 81 -4.94 -7.47 -9.99
N SER A 82 -4.79 -6.78 -8.86
CA SER A 82 -5.83 -6.60 -7.85
C SER A 82 -5.75 -5.22 -7.21
N ALA A 83 -6.77 -4.38 -7.43
CA ALA A 83 -6.82 -3.01 -6.96
C ALA A 83 -7.86 -2.81 -5.85
N PHE A 84 -7.61 -1.82 -5.00
CA PHE A 84 -8.61 -1.23 -4.13
C PHE A 84 -9.13 0.05 -4.79
N VAL A 85 -10.45 0.20 -4.83
CA VAL A 85 -11.13 1.33 -5.48
C VAL A 85 -12.18 1.82 -4.51
N PHE A 86 -12.41 3.14 -4.45
CA PHE A 86 -13.60 3.65 -3.79
C PHE A 86 -14.22 4.83 -4.53
N ILE A 87 -15.55 4.91 -4.45
CA ILE A 87 -16.31 6.10 -4.79
C ILE A 87 -16.12 7.10 -3.65
N LYS A 88 -15.71 8.31 -4.01
CA LYS A 88 -15.43 9.40 -3.08
C LYS A 88 -16.72 9.94 -2.46
N PRO A 89 -16.66 10.57 -1.27
CA PRO A 89 -17.85 11.03 -0.55
C PRO A 89 -18.79 11.93 -1.36
N HIS A 90 -18.25 12.89 -2.14
CA HIS A 90 -19.09 13.76 -2.98
C HIS A 90 -19.93 12.96 -4.00
N ALA A 91 -19.41 11.82 -4.49
CA ALA A 91 -20.09 10.98 -5.47
C ALA A 91 -21.04 9.96 -4.83
N CYS A 92 -20.87 9.65 -3.53
CA CYS A 92 -21.83 8.89 -2.75
C CYS A 92 -23.13 9.65 -2.44
N LYS A 93 -23.16 10.98 -2.67
CA LYS A 93 -24.33 11.85 -2.45
C LYS A 93 -25.32 11.89 -3.62
N GLY A 94 -25.04 11.14 -4.68
CA GLY A 94 -25.93 11.02 -5.82
C GLY A 94 -27.22 10.26 -5.50
N GLU A 95 -28.00 9.97 -6.53
CA GLU A 95 -29.12 9.06 -6.40
C GLU A 95 -28.60 7.66 -6.05
N PRO A 96 -29.12 7.01 -4.99
CA PRO A 96 -28.58 5.74 -4.50
C PRO A 96 -28.47 4.67 -5.60
N GLY A 97 -27.28 4.09 -5.76
CA GLY A 97 -27.02 3.00 -6.70
C GLY A 97 -26.65 3.43 -8.12
N LYS A 98 -26.82 4.71 -8.50
CA LYS A 98 -26.50 5.15 -9.87
C LYS A 98 -25.00 5.22 -10.14
N VAL A 99 -24.23 5.79 -9.21
CA VAL A 99 -22.76 5.88 -9.38
C VAL A 99 -22.14 4.50 -9.25
N GLU A 100 -22.60 3.70 -8.30
CA GLU A 100 -22.22 2.30 -8.09
C GLU A 100 -22.49 1.47 -9.34
N GLY A 101 -23.69 1.58 -9.92
CA GLY A 101 -24.06 0.88 -11.15
C GLY A 101 -23.19 1.29 -12.35
N LEU A 102 -22.85 2.58 -12.48
CA LEU A 102 -21.93 3.06 -13.51
C LEU A 102 -20.54 2.46 -13.32
N VAL A 103 -19.99 2.52 -12.11
CA VAL A 103 -18.64 2.01 -11.79
C VAL A 103 -18.57 0.49 -12.01
N GLU A 104 -19.51 -0.27 -11.45
CA GLU A 104 -19.57 -1.73 -11.59
C GLU A 104 -19.79 -2.15 -13.05
N GLY A 105 -20.63 -1.39 -13.79
CA GLY A 105 -20.84 -1.62 -15.22
C GLY A 105 -19.58 -1.41 -16.05
N LYS A 106 -18.79 -0.37 -15.74
CA LYS A 106 -17.50 -0.12 -16.40
C LYS A 106 -16.47 -1.20 -16.10
N PHE A 107 -16.36 -1.65 -14.84
CA PHE A 107 -15.50 -2.78 -14.51
C PHE A 107 -15.88 -4.03 -15.31
N LYS A 108 -17.16 -4.39 -15.34
CA LYS A 108 -17.64 -5.54 -16.10
C LYS A 108 -17.32 -5.41 -17.59
N ALA A 109 -17.53 -4.23 -18.18
CA ALA A 109 -17.24 -3.99 -19.60
C ALA A 109 -15.75 -4.10 -19.94
N SER A 110 -14.87 -3.82 -18.99
CA SER A 110 -13.41 -3.94 -19.13
C SER A 110 -12.85 -5.29 -18.69
N GLY A 111 -13.68 -6.30 -18.44
CA GLY A 111 -13.22 -7.63 -17.98
C GLY A 111 -12.71 -7.67 -16.54
N ILE A 112 -12.98 -6.63 -15.75
CA ILE A 112 -12.56 -6.51 -14.36
C ILE A 112 -13.64 -7.13 -13.45
N ARG A 113 -13.23 -8.06 -12.60
CA ARG A 113 -14.12 -8.72 -11.64
C ARG A 113 -14.12 -7.99 -10.31
N VAL A 114 -15.29 -7.61 -9.80
CA VAL A 114 -15.46 -7.19 -8.40
C VAL A 114 -15.33 -8.41 -7.49
N THR A 115 -14.37 -8.40 -6.58
CA THR A 115 -14.08 -9.48 -5.62
C THR A 115 -14.61 -9.19 -4.21
N GLY A 116 -14.97 -7.95 -3.93
CA GLY A 116 -15.54 -7.50 -2.67
C GLY A 116 -16.05 -6.07 -2.79
N LYS A 117 -17.03 -5.70 -1.97
CA LYS A 117 -17.53 -4.34 -1.87
C LYS A 117 -18.16 -4.07 -0.51
N GLY A 118 -18.22 -2.80 -0.13
CA GLY A 118 -18.86 -2.37 1.12
C GLY A 118 -18.80 -0.87 1.31
N GLU A 119 -19.31 -0.42 2.44
CA GLU A 119 -19.29 0.99 2.84
C GLU A 119 -18.41 1.19 4.06
N ILE A 120 -17.76 2.36 4.14
CA ILE A 120 -17.06 2.81 5.34
C ILE A 120 -17.53 4.24 5.63
N SER A 121 -18.11 4.43 6.81
CA SER A 121 -18.65 5.70 7.29
C SER A 121 -17.57 6.69 7.71
N ALA A 122 -17.87 7.99 7.66
CA ALA A 122 -16.99 9.05 8.12
C ALA A 122 -16.45 8.83 9.54
N GLU A 123 -17.31 8.35 10.44
CA GLU A 123 -16.95 8.08 11.84
C GLU A 123 -15.89 6.97 11.93
N GLN A 124 -15.99 5.94 11.08
CA GLN A 124 -14.96 4.90 10.98
C GLN A 124 -13.68 5.43 10.36
N ILE A 125 -13.78 6.27 9.32
CA ILE A 125 -12.61 6.87 8.66
C ILE A 125 -11.83 7.72 9.66
N ASP A 126 -12.52 8.58 10.40
CA ASP A 126 -11.90 9.47 11.38
C ASP A 126 -11.32 8.70 12.56
N LYS A 127 -12.09 7.80 13.16
CA LYS A 127 -11.65 7.01 14.32
C LYS A 127 -10.41 6.17 14.03
N ASN A 128 -10.31 5.58 12.85
CA ASN A 128 -9.20 4.68 12.49
C ASN A 128 -8.11 5.39 11.68
N LEU A 129 -8.23 6.71 11.44
CA LEU A 129 -7.27 7.51 10.67
C LEU A 129 -7.02 6.92 9.27
N PHE A 130 -8.05 6.34 8.64
CA PHE A 130 -7.89 5.64 7.36
C PHE A 130 -7.44 6.57 6.26
N ILE A 131 -8.04 7.76 6.16
CA ILE A 131 -7.70 8.74 5.13
C ILE A 131 -6.31 9.36 5.38
N ASP A 132 -5.94 9.51 6.67
CA ASP A 132 -4.64 10.02 7.06
C ASP A 132 -3.51 9.04 6.75
N THR A 133 -3.73 7.74 6.97
CA THR A 133 -2.79 6.69 6.59
C THR A 133 -2.70 6.56 5.08
N HIS A 134 -3.85 6.57 4.39
CA HIS A 134 -3.92 6.48 2.93
C HIS A 134 -3.17 7.62 2.23
N TYR A 135 -3.28 8.85 2.76
CA TYR A 135 -2.53 10.00 2.27
C TYR A 135 -1.33 10.34 3.17
N GLY A 136 -0.69 9.36 3.81
CA GLY A 136 0.33 9.57 4.84
C GLY A 136 1.49 10.49 4.43
N ALA A 137 1.94 10.39 3.18
CA ALA A 137 2.99 11.26 2.65
C ALA A 137 2.55 12.74 2.55
N ILE A 138 1.27 13.00 2.26
CA ILE A 138 0.68 14.34 2.19
C ILE A 138 0.37 14.84 3.60
N ALA A 139 -0.29 13.99 4.40
CA ALA A 139 -0.72 14.24 5.77
C ALA A 139 0.46 14.61 6.66
N SER A 140 1.54 13.83 6.63
CA SER A 140 2.73 14.09 7.44
C SER A 140 3.30 15.49 7.19
N LYS A 141 3.39 15.91 5.93
CA LYS A 141 3.88 17.25 5.55
C LYS A 141 2.90 18.38 5.83
N ALA A 142 1.60 18.06 5.91
CA ALA A 142 0.55 19.04 6.16
C ALA A 142 0.29 19.28 7.66
N VAL A 143 0.43 18.26 8.52
CA VAL A 143 -0.02 18.37 9.91
C VAL A 143 0.94 17.78 10.97
N LYS A 144 2.01 17.07 10.57
CA LYS A 144 2.91 16.39 11.52
C LYS A 144 4.32 16.98 11.56
N LEU A 145 4.96 17.11 10.40
CA LEU A 145 6.34 17.58 10.29
C LEU A 145 6.41 19.09 10.49
N GLN A 146 7.41 19.50 11.26
CA GLN A 146 7.76 20.91 11.41
C GLN A 146 8.50 21.42 10.17
N PRO A 147 8.51 22.74 9.90
CA PRO A 147 9.16 23.31 8.72
C PRO A 147 10.62 22.89 8.54
N SER A 148 11.38 22.75 9.63
CA SER A 148 12.78 22.31 9.63
C SER A 148 12.96 20.82 9.31
N GLU A 149 11.91 20.01 9.43
CA GLU A 149 11.91 18.57 9.16
C GLU A 149 11.46 18.25 7.72
N LEU A 150 10.99 19.26 6.97
CA LEU A 150 10.60 19.12 5.58
C LEU A 150 11.83 18.93 4.70
N ASN A 151 12.06 17.69 4.26
CA ASN A 151 13.13 17.37 3.33
C ASN A 151 12.76 17.81 1.90
N VAL A 152 13.02 19.07 1.56
CA VAL A 152 12.85 19.60 0.20
C VAL A 152 14.08 19.26 -0.64
N PRO A 153 13.93 18.52 -1.77
CA PRO A 153 15.06 18.18 -2.62
C PRO A 153 15.68 19.44 -3.25
N ASP A 154 16.96 19.40 -3.64
CA ASP A 154 17.67 20.55 -4.22
C ASP A 154 16.97 21.14 -5.45
N LYS A 155 16.37 20.28 -6.28
CA LYS A 155 15.53 20.71 -7.40
C LYS A 155 14.32 21.53 -6.91
N GLY A 156 13.67 21.09 -5.83
CA GLY A 156 12.57 21.80 -5.18
C GLY A 156 13.02 23.15 -4.59
N LYS A 157 14.19 23.21 -3.93
CA LYS A 157 14.75 24.47 -3.43
C LYS A 157 15.00 25.47 -4.57
N LYS A 158 15.53 25.02 -5.71
CA LYS A 158 15.71 25.86 -6.91
C LYS A 158 14.37 26.34 -7.47
N GLN A 159 13.35 25.48 -7.52
CA GLN A 159 12.00 25.86 -7.94
C GLN A 159 11.36 26.88 -6.97
N PHE A 160 11.58 26.74 -5.67
CA PHE A 160 11.12 27.69 -4.66
C PHE A 160 11.73 29.08 -4.88
N GLN A 161 13.06 29.15 -5.03
CA GLN A 161 13.76 30.40 -5.33
C GLN A 161 13.25 31.04 -6.63
N ALA A 162 13.06 30.25 -7.68
CA ALA A 162 12.58 30.74 -8.96
C ALA A 162 11.15 31.29 -8.90
N ALA A 163 10.26 30.64 -8.14
CA ALA A 163 8.86 31.03 -8.03
C ALA A 163 8.64 32.22 -7.09
N PHE A 164 9.39 32.28 -5.98
CA PHE A 164 9.12 33.24 -4.89
C PHE A 164 10.17 34.33 -4.72
N GLY A 165 11.32 34.22 -5.40
CA GLY A 165 12.43 35.18 -5.30
C GLY A 165 13.19 35.12 -3.96
N GLU A 166 12.90 34.14 -3.10
CA GLU A 166 13.51 33.95 -1.78
C GLU A 166 14.05 32.53 -1.67
N SER A 167 15.20 32.35 -1.00
CA SER A 167 15.78 31.01 -0.84
C SER A 167 15.02 30.22 0.21
N TRP A 168 14.96 28.90 0.05
CA TRP A 168 14.30 28.04 1.03
C TRP A 168 14.87 28.23 2.44
N ASP A 169 16.21 28.24 2.56
CA ASP A 169 16.88 28.36 3.84
C ASP A 169 16.67 29.75 4.46
N SER A 170 16.59 30.82 3.64
CA SER A 170 16.23 32.17 4.10
C SER A 170 14.78 32.23 4.60
N ALA A 171 13.84 31.60 3.91
CA ALA A 171 12.43 31.58 4.32
C ALA A 171 12.23 30.81 5.63
N ILE A 172 12.96 29.71 5.83
CA ILE A 172 12.99 28.95 7.09
C ILE A 172 13.59 29.81 8.22
N ALA A 173 14.77 30.41 7.99
CA ALA A 173 15.43 31.26 8.98
C ALA A 173 14.59 32.49 9.36
N ALA A 174 13.81 33.03 8.42
CA ALA A 174 12.87 34.12 8.64
C ALA A 174 11.53 33.68 9.29
N GLY A 175 11.35 32.38 9.55
CA GLY A 175 10.12 31.85 10.16
C GLY A 175 8.88 31.99 9.28
N LYS A 176 9.02 31.94 7.96
CA LYS A 176 7.91 32.13 7.00
C LYS A 176 7.29 30.83 6.48
N VAL A 177 7.88 29.68 6.78
CA VAL A 177 7.44 28.37 6.27
C VAL A 177 6.66 27.65 7.35
N TYR A 178 5.51 27.09 6.97
CA TYR A 178 4.59 26.40 7.86
C TYR A 178 4.04 25.14 7.18
N ASN A 179 3.73 24.11 7.97
CA ASN A 179 2.78 23.09 7.53
C ASN A 179 1.35 23.69 7.50
N ALA A 180 0.37 22.96 6.96
CA ALA A 180 -1.02 23.43 6.85
C ALA A 180 -1.63 23.78 8.22
N LYS A 181 -1.43 22.92 9.23
CA LYS A 181 -1.99 23.11 10.58
C LYS A 181 -1.46 24.40 11.23
N ASP A 182 -0.13 24.54 11.28
CA ASP A 182 0.52 25.66 11.95
C ASP A 182 0.34 26.96 11.15
N GLY A 183 0.23 26.86 9.82
CA GLY A 183 -0.13 27.97 8.94
C GLY A 183 -1.56 28.46 9.18
N ALA A 184 -2.51 27.54 9.41
CA ALA A 184 -3.88 27.87 9.79
C ALA A 184 -3.91 28.66 11.12
N GLU A 185 -3.24 28.13 12.15
CA GLU A 185 -3.11 28.77 13.46
C GLU A 185 -2.47 30.17 13.34
N LYS A 186 -1.38 30.30 12.57
CA LYS A 186 -0.69 31.59 12.35
C LYS A 186 -1.57 32.64 11.68
N LEU A 187 -2.44 32.22 10.77
CA LEU A 187 -3.32 33.11 10.00
C LEU A 187 -4.67 33.37 10.69
N GLY A 188 -4.97 32.67 11.80
CA GLY A 188 -6.29 32.71 12.42
C GLY A 188 -7.38 32.14 11.51
N LEU A 189 -7.04 31.13 10.71
CA LEU A 189 -7.95 30.47 9.77
C LEU A 189 -8.25 29.05 10.23
N ASP A 190 -9.43 28.56 9.91
CA ASP A 190 -9.78 27.15 9.99
C ASP A 190 -9.42 26.40 8.69
N SER A 191 -9.76 25.11 8.63
CA SER A 191 -9.53 24.24 7.46
C SER A 191 -10.12 24.81 6.17
N GLU A 192 -11.30 25.44 6.25
CA GLU A 192 -12.00 26.00 5.11
C GLU A 192 -11.34 27.31 4.66
N GLY A 193 -10.97 28.18 5.60
CA GLY A 193 -10.26 29.42 5.35
C GLY A 193 -8.91 29.20 4.66
N VAL A 194 -8.12 28.23 5.12
CA VAL A 194 -6.84 27.88 4.46
C VAL A 194 -7.09 27.36 3.05
N ASN A 195 -8.09 26.52 2.84
CA ASN A 195 -8.42 25.97 1.53
C ASN A 195 -8.97 27.04 0.57
N ALA A 196 -9.73 28.01 1.08
CA ALA A 196 -10.22 29.14 0.30
C ALA A 196 -9.06 30.02 -0.19
N GLU A 197 -8.06 30.28 0.65
CA GLU A 197 -6.83 30.96 0.21
C GLU A 197 -6.00 30.10 -0.76
N TRP A 198 -5.88 28.80 -0.49
CA TRP A 198 -5.16 27.85 -1.34
C TRP A 198 -5.76 27.75 -2.75
N SER A 199 -7.09 27.80 -2.85
CA SER A 199 -7.81 27.69 -4.13
C SER A 199 -7.60 28.90 -5.06
N LYS A 200 -7.11 30.02 -4.52
CA LYS A 200 -6.74 31.22 -5.30
C LYS A 200 -5.34 31.10 -5.92
N LEU A 201 -4.57 30.10 -5.53
CA LEU A 201 -3.19 29.93 -5.98
C LEU A 201 -3.14 29.36 -7.40
N THR A 202 -2.15 29.82 -8.15
CA THR A 202 -1.87 29.44 -9.53
C THR A 202 -0.57 28.65 -9.59
N SER A 203 -0.65 27.43 -10.15
CA SER A 203 0.50 26.55 -10.35
C SER A 203 1.60 27.25 -11.15
N GLY A 204 2.85 27.11 -10.69
CA GLY A 204 4.04 27.71 -11.31
C GLY A 204 4.25 29.20 -10.97
N LYS A 205 3.29 29.85 -10.30
CA LYS A 205 3.41 31.25 -9.85
C LYS A 205 3.52 31.34 -8.33
N ASN A 206 2.42 31.06 -7.64
CA ASN A 206 2.32 31.12 -6.19
C ASN A 206 2.00 29.74 -5.57
N LEU A 207 2.04 28.69 -6.37
CA LEU A 207 1.93 27.29 -5.96
C LEU A 207 2.96 26.47 -6.74
N ILE A 208 3.78 25.70 -6.04
CA ILE A 208 4.78 24.82 -6.63
C ILE A 208 4.63 23.39 -6.10
N LYS A 209 4.97 22.41 -6.95
CA LYS A 209 5.03 20.99 -6.60
C LYS A 209 6.49 20.55 -6.53
N PHE A 210 6.95 20.17 -5.35
CA PHE A 210 8.31 19.66 -5.13
C PHE A 210 8.48 18.21 -5.58
N GLY A 211 7.40 17.41 -5.51
CA GLY A 211 7.38 15.99 -5.84
C GLY A 211 6.01 15.36 -5.59
N GLY A 212 5.90 14.03 -5.66
CA GLY A 212 4.67 13.30 -5.32
C GLY A 212 4.10 13.75 -3.97
N GLY A 213 2.85 14.22 -3.96
CA GLY A 213 2.16 14.64 -2.74
C GLY A 213 2.79 15.81 -1.95
N PHE A 214 3.75 16.55 -2.51
CA PHE A 214 4.45 17.62 -1.78
C PHE A 214 4.35 18.97 -2.52
N TYR A 215 3.52 19.86 -1.97
CA TYR A 215 3.19 21.16 -2.55
C TYR A 215 3.48 22.29 -1.57
N CYS A 216 3.95 23.41 -2.10
CA CYS A 216 4.16 24.66 -1.36
C CYS A 216 3.36 25.78 -2.02
N GLY A 217 2.48 26.42 -1.25
CA GLY A 217 1.69 27.56 -1.67
C GLY A 217 2.06 28.81 -0.88
N LYS A 218 2.22 29.95 -1.55
CA LYS A 218 2.38 31.24 -0.89
C LYS A 218 1.02 31.84 -0.58
N VAL A 219 0.65 31.82 0.70
CA VAL A 219 -0.61 32.38 1.21
C VAL A 219 -0.27 33.63 2.00
N LYS A 220 -0.71 34.80 1.50
CA LYS A 220 -0.31 36.11 2.01
C LYS A 220 1.23 36.20 2.04
N ASP A 221 1.83 36.42 3.22
CA ASP A 221 3.27 36.60 3.42
C ASP A 221 4.00 35.33 3.91
N ILE A 222 3.30 34.19 3.97
CA ILE A 222 3.87 32.92 4.44
C ILE A 222 3.75 31.82 3.37
N TYR A 223 4.53 30.75 3.57
CA TYR A 223 4.56 29.56 2.72
C TYR A 223 3.92 28.39 3.47
N ILE A 224 2.87 27.83 2.92
CA ILE A 224 2.11 26.73 3.52
C ILE A 224 2.37 25.45 2.73
N MET A 225 2.70 24.36 3.43
CA MET A 225 2.82 23.04 2.81
C MET A 225 1.47 22.34 2.78
N ASN A 226 1.09 21.81 1.61
CA ASN A 226 -0.11 20.98 1.43
C ASN A 226 -1.38 21.57 2.05
N GLY A 227 -1.63 22.88 1.91
CA GLY A 227 -2.73 23.60 2.57
C GLY A 227 -4.15 23.12 2.19
N PHE A 228 -4.28 22.36 1.09
CA PHE A 228 -5.52 21.69 0.72
C PHE A 228 -5.87 20.49 1.62
N TYR A 229 -4.89 19.92 2.33
CA TYR A 229 -5.05 18.62 3.01
C TYR A 229 -6.15 18.63 4.08
N MET A 230 -6.26 19.72 4.86
CA MET A 230 -7.23 19.80 5.95
C MET A 230 -8.67 19.75 5.44
N SER A 231 -8.98 20.49 4.37
CA SER A 231 -10.28 20.42 3.70
C SER A 231 -10.51 19.08 2.98
N MET A 232 -9.45 18.52 2.37
CA MET A 232 -9.54 17.20 1.76
C MET A 232 -9.91 16.14 2.81
N ARG A 233 -9.24 16.14 3.98
CA ARG A 233 -9.55 15.23 5.09
C ARG A 233 -11.00 15.41 5.57
N ALA A 234 -11.44 16.66 5.75
CA ALA A 234 -12.81 16.97 6.19
C ALA A 234 -13.87 16.36 5.26
N ALA A 235 -13.63 16.35 3.94
CA ALA A 235 -14.55 15.75 2.98
C ALA A 235 -14.80 14.24 3.20
N TYR A 236 -13.91 13.54 3.91
CA TYR A 236 -14.08 12.12 4.28
C TYR A 236 -14.54 11.91 5.72
N CYS A 237 -14.25 12.84 6.62
CA CYS A 237 -14.49 12.69 8.06
C CYS A 237 -15.71 13.46 8.57
N ASN A 238 -16.32 14.34 7.75
CA ASN A 238 -17.51 15.09 8.18
C ASN A 238 -18.70 14.13 8.43
N PRO A 239 -19.53 14.37 9.46
CA PRO A 239 -20.65 13.50 9.79
C PRO A 239 -21.57 13.25 8.59
N GLY A 240 -21.95 11.98 8.39
CA GLY A 240 -22.80 11.55 7.28
C GLY A 240 -22.08 11.34 5.95
N GLU A 241 -20.78 11.66 5.84
CA GLU A 241 -19.97 11.26 4.69
C GLU A 241 -19.69 9.75 4.73
N LYS A 242 -19.40 9.17 3.56
CA LYS A 242 -18.99 7.78 3.43
C LYS A 242 -18.22 7.54 2.14
N ILE A 243 -17.50 6.43 2.09
CA ILE A 243 -17.03 5.86 0.83
C ILE A 243 -17.76 4.56 0.53
N GLN A 244 -17.98 4.28 -0.75
CA GLN A 244 -18.34 2.96 -1.25
C GLN A 244 -17.08 2.34 -1.87
N TRP A 245 -16.54 1.29 -1.25
CA TRP A 245 -15.31 0.65 -1.69
C TRP A 245 -15.57 -0.65 -2.47
N TYR A 246 -14.56 -1.02 -3.24
CA TYR A 246 -14.47 -2.23 -4.03
C TYR A 246 -13.05 -2.80 -3.94
N THR A 247 -12.94 -4.12 -3.86
CA THR A 247 -11.76 -4.83 -4.32
C THR A 247 -12.07 -5.41 -5.69
N VAL A 248 -11.15 -5.27 -6.63
CA VAL A 248 -11.32 -5.73 -8.01
C VAL A 248 -10.10 -6.53 -8.45
N SER A 249 -10.27 -7.45 -9.39
CA SER A 249 -9.18 -8.29 -9.92
C SER A 249 -9.33 -8.55 -11.41
N TRP A 250 -8.22 -8.62 -12.14
CA TRP A 250 -8.16 -9.00 -13.55
C TRP A 250 -6.79 -9.65 -13.91
N PRO A 251 -6.70 -10.43 -15.00
CA PRO A 251 -5.43 -10.99 -15.47
C PRO A 251 -4.45 -9.92 -16.01
N THR A 252 -3.17 -10.01 -15.67
CA THR A 252 -2.14 -9.02 -16.07
C THR A 252 -1.90 -8.96 -17.58
N ASP A 253 -2.17 -10.04 -18.30
CA ASP A 253 -2.03 -10.16 -19.76
C ASP A 253 -3.23 -9.63 -20.55
N THR A 254 -4.34 -9.30 -19.86
CA THR A 254 -5.56 -8.78 -20.51
C THR A 254 -5.72 -7.27 -20.41
N LEU A 255 -5.21 -6.66 -19.33
CA LEU A 255 -5.29 -5.23 -19.07
C LEU A 255 -4.11 -4.82 -18.19
N SER A 256 -3.26 -3.94 -18.70
CA SER A 256 -2.14 -3.41 -17.91
C SER A 256 -2.65 -2.51 -16.78
N TRP A 257 -1.85 -2.33 -15.73
CA TRP A 257 -2.19 -1.41 -14.65
C TRP A 257 -2.26 0.04 -15.14
N GLU A 258 -1.35 0.41 -16.04
CA GLU A 258 -1.35 1.71 -16.73
C GLU A 258 -2.68 1.94 -17.46
N ASP A 259 -3.14 0.99 -18.28
CA ASP A 259 -4.42 1.12 -19.01
C ASP A 259 -5.62 1.09 -18.07
N PHE A 260 -5.56 0.33 -16.97
CA PHE A 260 -6.59 0.37 -15.93
C PHE A 260 -6.74 1.79 -15.36
N ARG A 261 -5.63 2.49 -15.08
CA ARG A 261 -5.67 3.86 -14.54
C ARG A 261 -5.97 4.90 -15.62
N GLY A 262 -5.37 4.76 -16.81
CA GLY A 262 -5.47 5.70 -17.91
C GLY A 262 -6.82 5.65 -18.62
N ASP A 263 -7.25 4.45 -19.02
CA ASP A 263 -8.38 4.25 -19.92
C ASP A 263 -9.66 3.84 -19.19
N VAL A 264 -9.57 2.94 -18.21
CA VAL A 264 -10.76 2.48 -17.47
C VAL A 264 -11.16 3.49 -16.41
N LEU A 265 -10.23 3.86 -15.52
CA LEU A 265 -10.50 4.85 -14.46
C LEU A 265 -10.58 6.26 -15.03
N GLY A 266 -9.58 6.66 -15.82
CA GLY A 266 -9.48 7.99 -16.43
C GLY A 266 -8.57 8.95 -15.65
N ALA A 267 -8.08 9.99 -16.32
CA ALA A 267 -7.23 11.02 -15.72
C ALA A 267 -7.84 11.68 -14.48
N THR A 268 -6.99 12.09 -13.53
CA THR A 268 -7.40 12.71 -12.26
C THR A 268 -8.28 13.95 -12.45
N ASN A 269 -7.99 14.77 -13.46
CA ASN A 269 -8.91 15.81 -13.92
C ASN A 269 -9.91 15.18 -14.91
N PRO A 270 -11.21 15.05 -14.56
CA PRO A 270 -12.19 14.38 -15.41
C PRO A 270 -12.36 15.00 -16.79
N THR A 271 -12.06 16.30 -16.98
CA THR A 271 -12.18 16.93 -18.31
C THR A 271 -11.11 16.45 -19.28
N ALA A 272 -9.97 16.01 -18.76
CA ALA A 272 -8.85 15.45 -19.52
C ALA A 272 -8.94 13.92 -19.65
N ALA A 273 -9.86 13.27 -18.94
CA ALA A 273 -10.02 11.83 -18.98
C ALA A 273 -10.64 11.37 -20.32
N PRO A 274 -10.19 10.22 -20.87
CA PRO A 274 -10.74 9.66 -22.11
C PRO A 274 -12.25 9.47 -22.03
N LYS A 275 -12.95 9.71 -23.14
CA LYS A 275 -14.39 9.40 -23.24
C LYS A 275 -14.60 7.92 -22.96
N GLY A 276 -15.58 7.60 -22.12
CA GLY A 276 -15.88 6.23 -21.73
C GLY A 276 -15.20 5.76 -20.45
N SER A 277 -14.14 6.43 -19.98
CA SER A 277 -13.57 6.18 -18.65
C SER A 277 -14.54 6.52 -17.53
N ILE A 278 -14.35 5.94 -16.34
CA ILE A 278 -15.24 6.11 -15.18
C ILE A 278 -15.32 7.58 -14.77
N ARG A 279 -14.17 8.25 -14.55
CA ARG A 279 -14.13 9.66 -14.14
C ARG A 279 -14.81 10.56 -15.17
N ARG A 280 -14.59 10.28 -16.46
CA ARG A 280 -15.21 11.03 -17.54
C ARG A 280 -16.73 10.82 -17.59
N ALA A 281 -17.20 9.57 -17.45
CA ALA A 281 -18.62 9.26 -17.44
C ALA A 281 -19.34 9.91 -16.24
N ILE A 282 -18.72 9.91 -15.05
CA ILE A 282 -19.26 10.62 -13.87
C ILE A 282 -19.34 12.13 -14.15
N LEU A 283 -18.33 12.74 -14.78
CA LEU A 283 -18.37 14.15 -15.18
C LEU A 283 -19.49 14.44 -16.19
N ASP A 284 -19.61 13.62 -17.23
CA ASP A 284 -20.55 13.85 -18.34
C ASP A 284 -22.00 13.64 -17.86
N GLU A 285 -22.22 12.71 -16.92
CA GLU A 285 -23.56 12.30 -16.46
C GLU A 285 -23.93 12.80 -15.05
N TYR A 286 -23.12 13.65 -14.42
CA TYR A 286 -23.24 13.99 -12.98
C TYR A 286 -24.67 14.38 -12.55
N LYS A 287 -25.40 15.16 -13.36
CA LYS A 287 -26.79 15.53 -13.07
C LYS A 287 -27.74 14.33 -13.10
N ASN A 288 -27.57 13.44 -14.06
CA ASN A 288 -28.39 12.21 -14.20
C ASN A 288 -28.09 11.21 -13.07
N LEU A 289 -26.86 11.25 -12.55
CA LEU A 289 -26.41 10.50 -11.38
C LEU A 289 -26.91 11.12 -10.06
N GLY A 290 -27.60 12.27 -10.10
CA GLY A 290 -28.10 12.96 -8.91
C GLY A 290 -27.07 13.79 -8.15
N LEU A 291 -25.89 14.04 -8.75
CA LEU A 291 -24.84 14.84 -8.12
C LEU A 291 -25.15 16.34 -8.23
N ALA A 292 -25.07 17.06 -7.12
CA ALA A 292 -25.37 18.49 -7.05
C ALA A 292 -24.27 19.36 -7.70
N THR A 293 -23.01 18.96 -7.54
CA THR A 293 -21.85 19.71 -8.04
C THR A 293 -21.22 19.01 -9.22
N LYS A 294 -20.74 19.81 -10.18
CA LYS A 294 -19.98 19.30 -11.32
C LYS A 294 -18.63 18.76 -10.83
N PRO A 295 -18.24 17.52 -11.19
CA PRO A 295 -16.94 16.96 -10.83
C PRO A 295 -15.76 17.83 -11.26
N ASN A 296 -14.71 17.84 -10.44
CA ASN A 296 -13.47 18.58 -10.65
C ASN A 296 -12.26 17.69 -10.32
N THR A 297 -11.04 18.23 -10.27
CA THR A 297 -9.82 17.45 -10.00
C THR A 297 -9.80 16.78 -8.62
N GLY A 298 -10.32 17.45 -7.58
CA GLY A 298 -10.41 16.88 -6.23
C GLY A 298 -11.60 15.94 -6.09
N ASP A 299 -12.76 16.43 -6.54
CA ASP A 299 -14.03 15.71 -6.57
C ASP A 299 -14.25 15.05 -7.94
N ASN A 300 -13.43 14.04 -8.23
CA ASN A 300 -13.38 13.37 -9.54
C ASN A 300 -14.14 12.03 -9.58
N GLY A 301 -15.09 11.81 -8.68
CA GLY A 301 -15.88 10.59 -8.57
C GLY A 301 -15.19 9.46 -7.81
N VAL A 302 -14.03 8.99 -8.29
CA VAL A 302 -13.42 7.72 -7.83
C VAL A 302 -11.91 7.79 -7.59
N HIS A 303 -11.47 7.01 -6.60
CA HIS A 303 -10.08 6.63 -6.36
C HIS A 303 -9.83 5.19 -6.81
N ALA A 304 -8.61 4.91 -7.28
CA ALA A 304 -8.08 3.55 -7.40
C ALA A 304 -6.58 3.53 -7.08
N SER A 305 -6.10 2.42 -6.52
CA SER A 305 -4.69 2.18 -6.20
C SER A 305 -3.75 2.45 -7.39
N ALA A 306 -2.58 3.04 -7.14
CA ALA A 306 -1.62 3.39 -8.21
C ALA A 306 -0.76 2.22 -8.69
N SER A 307 -0.66 1.15 -7.90
CA SER A 307 0.07 -0.09 -8.21
C SER A 307 -0.44 -1.27 -7.38
N PRO A 308 -0.11 -2.54 -7.73
CA PRO A 308 -0.37 -3.71 -6.90
C PRO A 308 0.15 -3.58 -5.46
N PHE A 309 1.31 -2.93 -5.28
CA PHE A 309 1.91 -2.73 -3.96
C PHE A 309 1.11 -1.72 -3.12
N GLU A 310 0.74 -0.59 -3.71
CA GLU A 310 -0.16 0.37 -3.05
C GLU A 310 -1.52 -0.25 -2.77
N ALA A 311 -2.04 -1.08 -3.67
CA ALA A 311 -3.30 -1.78 -3.46
C ALA A 311 -3.25 -2.72 -2.25
N LEU A 312 -2.12 -3.39 -2.00
CA LEU A 312 -1.89 -4.14 -0.77
C LEU A 312 -1.91 -3.21 0.45
N ALA A 313 -1.14 -2.12 0.44
CA ALA A 313 -1.09 -1.16 1.54
C ALA A 313 -2.48 -0.58 1.86
N GLU A 314 -3.26 -0.27 0.83
CA GLU A 314 -4.64 0.21 0.95
C GLU A 314 -5.57 -0.86 1.53
N ARG A 315 -5.51 -2.12 1.07
CA ARG A 315 -6.34 -3.18 1.65
C ARG A 315 -5.99 -3.48 3.10
N VAL A 316 -4.71 -3.40 3.47
CA VAL A 316 -4.29 -3.49 4.88
C VAL A 316 -4.89 -2.35 5.70
N ASN A 317 -4.79 -1.12 5.22
CA ASN A 317 -5.31 0.07 5.89
C ASN A 317 -6.85 0.07 6.00
N TRP A 318 -7.55 -0.02 4.87
CA TRP A 318 -8.99 0.18 4.78
C TRP A 318 -9.81 -1.04 5.19
N LEU A 319 -9.30 -2.25 4.96
CA LEU A 319 -10.06 -3.51 5.14
C LEU A 319 -9.52 -4.38 6.27
N GLY A 320 -8.45 -3.95 6.96
CA GLY A 320 -7.82 -4.70 8.04
C GLY A 320 -7.25 -6.05 7.58
N LYS A 321 -6.94 -6.20 6.29
CA LYS A 321 -6.31 -7.41 5.76
C LYS A 321 -4.88 -7.54 6.30
N SER A 322 -4.43 -8.77 6.50
CA SER A 322 -3.02 -9.05 6.77
C SER A 322 -2.26 -9.20 5.45
N VAL A 323 -0.94 -9.00 5.46
CA VAL A 323 -0.07 -9.26 4.30
C VAL A 323 -0.13 -10.75 3.94
N GLU A 324 -0.24 -11.61 4.94
CA GLU A 324 -0.28 -13.06 4.80
C GLU A 324 -1.59 -13.58 4.21
N ASP A 325 -2.69 -12.84 4.35
CA ASP A 325 -3.99 -13.21 3.78
C ASP A 325 -4.25 -12.56 2.42
N ASP A 326 -3.45 -11.56 2.04
CA ASP A 326 -3.56 -10.85 0.78
C ASP A 326 -2.87 -11.60 -0.36
N SER A 327 -3.54 -11.72 -1.52
CA SER A 327 -2.98 -12.44 -2.67
C SER A 327 -1.67 -11.84 -3.19
N PHE A 328 -1.53 -10.52 -3.21
CA PHE A 328 -0.27 -9.89 -3.62
C PHE A 328 0.76 -9.92 -2.50
N GLY A 329 0.32 -9.73 -1.24
CA GLY A 329 1.16 -9.87 -0.04
C GLY A 329 1.83 -11.24 0.06
N LYS A 330 1.11 -12.34 -0.19
CA LYS A 330 1.67 -13.69 -0.29
C LYS A 330 2.74 -13.80 -1.39
N GLY A 331 2.54 -13.15 -2.53
CA GLY A 331 3.54 -13.09 -3.61
C GLY A 331 4.82 -12.41 -3.15
N LEU A 332 4.74 -11.30 -2.43
CA LEU A 332 5.91 -10.61 -1.87
C LEU A 332 6.65 -11.47 -0.85
N LEU A 333 5.93 -12.20 0.00
CA LEU A 333 6.52 -13.13 0.96
C LEU A 333 7.23 -14.28 0.25
N ALA A 334 6.60 -14.87 -0.77
CA ALA A 334 7.21 -15.91 -1.60
C ALA A 334 8.41 -15.38 -2.41
N ALA A 335 8.46 -14.09 -2.73
CA ALA A 335 9.64 -13.41 -3.30
C ALA A 335 10.77 -13.16 -2.29
N GLY A 336 10.61 -13.59 -1.03
CA GLY A 336 11.60 -13.41 0.04
C GLY A 336 11.70 -11.97 0.56
N ILE A 337 10.62 -11.19 0.45
CA ILE A 337 10.52 -9.85 1.05
C ILE A 337 9.94 -9.99 2.46
N PRO A 338 10.69 -9.64 3.52
CA PRO A 338 10.20 -9.75 4.90
C PRO A 338 8.98 -8.86 5.16
N LYS A 339 8.06 -9.32 6.02
CA LYS A 339 6.85 -8.59 6.39
C LYS A 339 7.14 -7.20 6.96
N GLU A 340 8.20 -7.07 7.75
CA GLU A 340 8.64 -5.82 8.36
C GLU A 340 9.04 -4.80 7.27
N LEU A 341 9.69 -5.28 6.21
CA LEU A 341 10.09 -4.47 5.08
C LEU A 341 8.88 -4.04 4.24
N ILE A 342 7.94 -4.96 3.98
CA ILE A 342 6.65 -4.65 3.31
C ILE A 342 5.90 -3.56 4.09
N SER A 343 5.84 -3.70 5.43
CA SER A 343 5.16 -2.73 6.30
C SER A 343 5.86 -1.36 6.28
N LYS A 344 7.19 -1.33 6.29
CA LYS A 344 7.98 -0.10 6.15
C LYS A 344 7.73 0.57 4.79
N TRP A 345 7.77 -0.18 3.69
CA TRP A 345 7.54 0.33 2.35
C TRP A 345 6.09 0.81 2.14
N SER A 346 5.12 0.22 2.84
CA SER A 346 3.71 0.65 2.79
C SER A 346 3.49 2.08 3.32
N GLY A 347 4.47 2.67 4.00
CA GLY A 347 4.49 4.07 4.40
C GLY A 347 5.17 5.02 3.41
N ASP A 348 5.32 4.62 2.15
CA ASP A 348 6.02 5.36 1.10
C ASP A 348 7.51 5.62 1.43
N ALA A 349 8.22 4.57 1.81
CA ALA A 349 9.64 4.66 2.16
C ALA A 349 10.51 5.15 0.99
N GLN A 350 11.57 5.89 1.32
CA GLN A 350 12.63 6.22 0.36
C GLN A 350 13.56 5.01 0.17
N VAL A 351 13.74 4.60 -1.08
CA VAL A 351 14.50 3.39 -1.46
C VAL A 351 15.48 3.66 -2.59
N SER A 352 16.49 2.81 -2.72
CA SER A 352 17.37 2.77 -3.89
C SER A 352 17.09 1.49 -4.69
N VAL A 353 16.99 1.62 -6.01
CA VAL A 353 16.67 0.54 -6.93
C VAL A 353 17.91 0.24 -7.78
N LYS A 354 18.43 -0.98 -7.70
CA LYS A 354 19.63 -1.40 -8.43
C LYS A 354 19.45 -1.23 -9.94
N GLY A 355 20.29 -0.39 -10.54
CA GLY A 355 20.29 -0.11 -11.99
C GLY A 355 19.38 1.05 -12.42
N GLU A 356 18.58 1.62 -11.50
CA GLU A 356 17.71 2.77 -11.80
C GLU A 356 18.09 4.00 -10.97
N THR A 357 18.40 3.81 -9.68
CA THR A 357 18.79 4.90 -8.79
C THR A 357 20.31 5.12 -8.81
N LYS A 358 20.75 6.38 -8.90
CA LYS A 358 22.16 6.76 -8.79
C LYS A 358 22.69 6.54 -7.37
N ASP A 359 23.98 6.27 -7.23
CA ASP A 359 24.63 6.10 -5.94
C ASP A 359 24.37 7.29 -5.00
N GLY A 360 23.99 6.98 -3.76
CA GLY A 360 23.64 7.97 -2.73
C GLY A 360 22.28 8.67 -2.94
N GLN A 361 21.52 8.34 -3.98
CA GLN A 361 20.16 8.85 -4.19
C GLN A 361 19.11 7.82 -3.75
N THR A 362 17.92 8.33 -3.43
CA THR A 362 16.74 7.53 -3.12
C THR A 362 15.52 8.13 -3.82
N MET A 363 14.47 7.34 -3.95
CA MET A 363 13.17 7.76 -4.45
C MET A 363 12.04 7.06 -3.68
N SER A 364 10.81 7.58 -3.80
CA SER A 364 9.61 6.95 -3.24
C SER A 364 9.43 5.55 -3.82
N VAL A 365 9.17 4.57 -2.94
CA VAL A 365 8.85 3.20 -3.36
C VAL A 365 7.54 3.13 -4.13
N PHE A 366 6.56 3.99 -3.80
CA PHE A 366 5.32 4.10 -4.58
C PHE A 366 5.60 4.63 -5.99
N ASP A 367 6.34 5.74 -6.12
CA ASP A 367 6.73 6.30 -7.42
C ASP A 367 7.52 5.29 -8.27
N THR A 368 8.36 4.45 -7.65
CA THR A 368 9.14 3.39 -8.34
C THR A 368 8.27 2.27 -8.92
N LEU A 369 7.12 2.01 -8.31
CA LEU A 369 6.25 0.87 -8.59
C LEU A 369 4.93 1.28 -9.27
N GLU A 370 4.68 2.58 -9.42
CA GLU A 370 3.49 3.15 -10.05
C GLU A 370 3.28 2.61 -11.48
N ASP A 371 2.03 2.32 -11.85
CA ASP A 371 1.60 1.87 -13.17
C ASP A 371 2.19 0.52 -13.65
N LEU A 372 2.95 -0.18 -12.80
CA LEU A 372 3.48 -1.51 -13.10
C LEU A 372 2.50 -2.63 -12.78
N ASN A 373 2.53 -3.69 -13.59
CA ASN A 373 1.79 -4.92 -13.34
C ASN A 373 2.38 -5.73 -12.18
N ALA A 374 1.58 -6.64 -11.62
CA ALA A 374 1.94 -7.46 -10.47
C ALA A 374 3.23 -8.28 -10.68
N ASP A 375 3.39 -8.94 -11.83
CA ASP A 375 4.61 -9.67 -12.21
C ASP A 375 5.84 -8.78 -12.23
N THR A 376 5.72 -7.61 -12.88
CA THR A 376 6.81 -6.64 -13.02
C THR A 376 7.26 -6.11 -11.67
N ILE A 377 6.32 -5.88 -10.74
CA ILE A 377 6.64 -5.46 -9.38
C ILE A 377 7.32 -6.59 -8.61
N LEU A 378 6.82 -7.82 -8.68
CA LEU A 378 7.43 -8.96 -7.97
C LEU A 378 8.89 -9.16 -8.37
N ASP A 379 9.22 -8.96 -9.65
CA ASP A 379 10.61 -8.94 -10.12
C ASP A 379 11.38 -7.71 -9.61
N LYS A 380 10.76 -6.52 -9.67
CA LYS A 380 11.41 -5.26 -9.33
C LYS A 380 11.73 -5.14 -7.84
N VAL A 381 10.87 -5.61 -6.94
CA VAL A 381 11.08 -5.49 -5.48
C VAL A 381 12.34 -6.23 -5.00
N THR A 382 12.78 -7.26 -5.73
CA THR A 382 14.03 -7.98 -5.42
C THR A 382 15.30 -7.15 -5.69
N LYS A 383 15.17 -6.09 -6.50
CA LYS A 383 16.24 -5.14 -6.86
C LYS A 383 16.27 -3.90 -5.96
N ILE A 384 15.28 -3.75 -5.08
CA ILE A 384 15.19 -2.65 -4.14
C ILE A 384 16.07 -2.96 -2.92
N SER A 385 16.83 -1.97 -2.46
CA SER A 385 17.62 -2.08 -1.22
C SER A 385 16.75 -2.51 -0.05
N LYS A 386 17.14 -3.58 0.65
CA LYS A 386 16.44 -4.11 1.82
C LYS A 386 16.73 -3.27 3.07
#